data_AF-H0SHV8-F1
#
_entry.id   AF-H0SHV8-F1
#
_cell.length_a   1.000
_cell.length_b   1.000
_cell.length_c   1.000
_cell.angle_alpha   90.00
_cell.angle_beta   90.00
_cell.angle_gamma   90.00
#
_symmetry.space_group_name_H-M   'P 1'
#
loop_
_entity.id
_entity.type
_entity.pdbx_description
1 polymer ?
#
loop_
_entity_poly.entity_id
_entity_poly.type
_entity_poly.pdbx_seq_one_letter_code
_entity_poly.pdbx_strand_id
1 'polypeptide(L)' 'MAAASFTVRAESVSAIATIRCRSAQDALLTANTYLRLGADCVSIETPSGQNISPDRLDALLSDSGGHLGL' A
#
# COMPACT_ATOMS: atom_id res chain seq x y z
N MET A 1 2.86 -5.87 23.91
CA MET A 1 3.07 -4.63 23.13
C MET A 1 2.74 -4.97 21.68
N ALA A 2 1.54 -4.61 21.18
CA ALA A 2 1.21 -4.87 19.78
C ALA A 2 2.16 -4.01 18.93
N ALA A 3 3.06 -4.65 18.19
CA ALA A 3 3.97 -3.93 17.31
C ALA A 3 3.13 -3.06 16.36
N ALA A 4 3.37 -1.75 16.42
CA ALA A 4 2.82 -0.79 15.49
C ALA A 4 3.18 -1.27 14.08
N SER A 5 2.18 -1.75 13.34
CA SER A 5 2.34 -2.37 12.04
C SER A 5 1.44 -1.70 11.04
N PHE A 6 1.90 -1.64 9.80
CA PHE A 6 1.11 -1.21 8.66
C PHE A 6 0.38 -2.43 8.12
N THR A 7 -0.88 -2.28 7.72
CA THR A 7 -1.65 -3.37 7.13
C THR A 7 -1.98 -2.99 5.70
N VAL A 8 -1.45 -3.73 4.74
CA VAL A 8 -1.79 -3.56 3.31
C VAL A 8 -2.92 -4.49 2.99
N ARG A 9 -4.03 -3.95 2.49
CA ARG A 9 -5.17 -4.70 2.00
C ARG A 9 -5.29 -4.47 0.50
N ALA A 10 -5.08 -5.54 -0.27
CA ALA A 10 -5.22 -5.56 -1.71
C ALA A 10 -6.45 -6.39 -2.08
N GLU A 11 -7.29 -5.85 -2.93
CA GLU A 11 -8.52 -6.45 -3.42
C GLU A 11 -8.43 -6.58 -4.93
N SER A 12 -8.85 -7.73 -5.42
CA SER A 12 -9.04 -8.01 -6.84
C SER A 12 -10.38 -8.72 -7.02
N VAL A 13 -10.92 -8.69 -8.23
CA VAL A 13 -12.15 -9.43 -8.62
C VAL A 13 -12.21 -10.88 -8.15
N SER A 14 -11.07 -11.53 -7.95
CA SER A 14 -11.00 -12.94 -7.55
C SER A 14 -10.61 -13.20 -6.09
N ALA A 15 -9.99 -12.25 -5.39
CA ALA A 15 -9.42 -12.50 -4.06
C ALA A 15 -9.10 -11.20 -3.29
N ILE A 16 -8.98 -11.34 -1.97
CA ILE A 16 -8.54 -10.28 -1.06
C ILE A 16 -7.30 -10.78 -0.32
N ALA A 17 -6.22 -10.01 -0.37
CA ALA A 17 -4.98 -10.28 0.34
C ALA A 17 -4.74 -9.20 1.39
N THR A 18 -4.37 -9.63 2.60
CA THR A 18 -4.03 -8.74 3.71
C THR A 18 -2.64 -9.09 4.23
N ILE A 19 -1.71 -8.16 4.14
CA ILE A 19 -0.33 -8.32 4.61
C ILE A 19 -0.03 -7.32 5.71
N ARG A 20 0.65 -7.79 6.75
CA ARG A 20 1.13 -6.96 7.84
C ARG A 20 2.60 -6.60 7.60
N CYS A 21 2.85 -5.33 7.37
CA CYS A 21 4.16 -4.74 7.12
C CYS A 21 4.72 -4.09 8.39
N ARG A 22 6.05 -4.12 8.51
CA ARG A 22 6.79 -3.58 9.69
C ARG A 22 7.17 -2.11 9.57
N SER A 23 7.06 -1.53 8.37
CA SER A 23 7.39 -0.12 8.10
C SER A 23 6.52 0.45 6.98
N ALA A 24 6.44 1.78 6.91
CA ALA A 24 5.68 2.48 5.87
C ALA A 24 6.24 2.19 4.47
N GLN A 25 7.57 2.17 4.32
CA GLN A 25 8.22 1.89 3.04
C GLN A 25 7.92 0.46 2.55
N ASP A 26 7.94 -0.52 3.45
CA ASP A 26 7.60 -1.91 3.15
C ASP A 26 6.13 -2.06 2.73
N ALA A 27 5.23 -1.31 3.39
CA ALA A 27 3.83 -1.24 3.04
C ALA A 27 3.60 -0.61 1.66
N LEU A 28 4.27 0.50 1.34
CA LEU A 28 4.19 1.15 0.03
C LEU A 28 4.72 0.24 -1.09
N LEU A 29 5.84 -0.45 -0.86
CA LEU A 29 6.43 -1.36 -1.85
C LEU A 29 5.53 -2.58 -2.10
N THR A 30 4.96 -3.14 -1.02
CA THR A 30 3.98 -4.23 -1.09
C THR A 30 2.73 -3.79 -1.83
N ALA A 31 2.22 -2.59 -1.52
CA ALA A 31 1.05 -2.04 -2.17
C ALA A 31 1.26 -1.79 -3.67
N ASN A 32 2.41 -1.23 -4.05
CA ASN A 32 2.82 -1.08 -5.46
C ASN A 32 2.91 -2.45 -6.17
N THR A 33 3.45 -3.46 -5.49
CA THR A 33 3.53 -4.82 -6.04
C THR A 33 2.15 -5.37 -6.34
N TYR A 34 1.18 -5.21 -5.42
CA TYR A 34 -0.20 -5.64 -5.65
C TYR A 34 -0.88 -4.90 -6.81
N LEU A 35 -0.68 -3.58 -6.92
CA LEU A 35 -1.17 -2.82 -8.07
C LEU A 35 -0.58 -3.35 -9.38
N ARG A 36 0.72 -3.64 -9.43
CA ARG A 36 1.40 -4.22 -10.60
C ARG A 36 0.95 -5.64 -10.93
N LEU A 37 0.50 -6.40 -9.93
CA LEU A 37 -0.08 -7.73 -10.11
C LEU A 37 -1.53 -7.69 -10.63
N GLY A 38 -2.14 -6.50 -10.72
CA GLY A 38 -3.51 -6.32 -11.19
C GLY A 38 -4.56 -6.31 -10.08
N ALA A 39 -4.19 -5.90 -8.86
CA ALA A 39 -5.19 -5.59 -7.84
C ALA A 39 -6.05 -4.39 -8.28
N ASP A 40 -7.37 -4.54 -8.18
CA ASP A 40 -8.34 -3.49 -8.50
C ASP A 40 -8.29 -2.35 -7.48
N CYS A 41 -8.01 -2.67 -6.22
CA CYS A 41 -7.94 -1.69 -5.14
C CYS A 41 -6.87 -2.08 -4.13
N VAL A 42 -6.07 -1.11 -3.68
CA VAL A 42 -5.09 -1.33 -2.61
C VAL A 42 -5.19 -0.19 -1.60
N SER A 43 -5.24 -0.55 -0.32
CA SER A 43 -5.32 0.40 0.79
C SER A 43 -4.29 0.03 1.87
N ILE A 44 -3.81 1.04 2.60
CA ILE A 44 -2.85 0.83 3.69
C ILE A 44 -3.41 1.42 4.98
N GLU A 45 -3.61 0.59 5.98
CA GLU A 45 -3.88 1.02 7.34
C GLU A 45 -2.57 1.25 8.10
N THR A 46 -2.38 2.44 8.64
CA THR A 46 -1.24 2.78 9.49
C THR A 46 -1.45 2.25 10.91
N PRO A 47 -0.39 2.07 11.70
CA PRO A 47 -0.52 1.70 13.10
C PRO A 47 -1.32 2.69 13.95
N SER A 48 -1.46 3.93 13.49
CA SER A 48 -2.30 4.96 14.12
C SER A 48 -3.79 4.81 13.77
N GLY A 49 -4.18 3.79 12.99
CA GLY A 49 -5.53 3.56 12.51
C GLY A 49 -5.94 4.46 11.34
N GLN A 50 -4.98 5.16 10.70
CA GLN A 50 -5.29 5.95 9.52
C GLN A 50 -5.29 5.06 8.29
N ASN A 51 -6.33 5.14 7.47
CA ASN A 51 -6.37 4.42 6.20
C ASN A 51 -5.93 5.34 5.04
N ILE A 52 -4.97 4.86 4.26
CA ILE A 52 -4.52 5.49 3.02
C ILE A 52 -5.27 4.82 1.87
N SER A 53 -6.21 5.57 1.31
CA SER A 53 -6.99 5.17 0.15
C SER A 53 -6.11 4.94 -1.09
N PRO A 54 -6.56 4.10 -2.04
CA PRO A 54 -5.86 3.83 -3.30
C PRO A 54 -5.47 5.11 -4.05
N ASP A 55 -6.33 6.13 -4.14
CA ASP A 55 -5.99 7.41 -4.81
C ASP A 55 -4.78 8.12 -4.19
N ARG A 56 -4.73 8.17 -2.85
CA ARG A 56 -3.61 8.79 -2.13
C ARG A 56 -2.35 7.95 -2.25
N LEU A 57 -2.51 6.63 -2.25
CA LEU A 57 -1.42 5.70 -2.43
C LEU A 57 -0.82 5.82 -3.84
N ASP A 58 -1.66 5.93 -4.87
CA ASP A 58 -1.22 6.18 -6.24
C ASP A 58 -0.46 7.49 -6.36
N ALA A 59 -0.97 8.57 -5.75
CA ALA A 59 -0.27 9.85 -5.70
C ALA A 59 1.10 9.75 -5.00
N LEU A 60 1.20 9.02 -3.88
CA LEU A 60 2.46 8.82 -3.15
C LEU A 60 3.47 7.97 -3.94
N LEU A 61 3.00 6.95 -4.66
CA LEU A 61 3.82 6.10 -5.51
C LEU A 61 4.29 6.84 -6.76
N SER A 62 3.41 7.65 -7.36
CA SER A 62 3.70 8.52 -8.50
C SER A 62 4.68 9.63 -8.14
N ASP A 63 4.52 10.26 -6.96
CA ASP A 63 5.46 11.28 -6.44
C ASP A 63 6.84 10.68 -6.14
N SER A 64 6.86 9.49 -5.52
CA SER A 64 8.12 8.76 -5.26
C SER A 64 8.80 8.25 -6.53
N GLY A 65 8.04 8.02 -7.61
CA GLY A 65 8.53 7.62 -8.93
C GLY A 65 8.86 8.80 -9.86
N GLY A 66 8.38 10.01 -9.55
CA GLY A 66 8.53 11.22 -10.35
C GLY A 66 9.91 11.89 -10.25
N HIS A 67 10.77 11.45 -9.34
CA HIS A 67 12.15 11.94 -9.21
C HIS A 67 13.20 11.04 -9.87
N LEU A 68 12.84 10.35 -10.94
CA LEU A 68 13.79 9.58 -11.78
C LEU A 68 13.62 9.83 -13.30
N GLY A 69 13.09 10.97 -13.73
CA GLY A 69 13.07 11.26 -15.16
C GLY A 69 12.66 12.67 -15.55
N LEU A 70 13.62 13.59 -15.58
CA LEU A 70 14.19 14.23 -16.78
C LEU A 70 15.11 15.39 -16.36
#